data_AF-A0A8J3TUB2-F1
#
_entry.id   AF-A0A8J3TUB2-F1
#
_cell.length_a   1.000
_cell.length_b   1.000
_cell.length_c   1.000
_cell.angle_alpha   90.00
_cell.angle_beta   90.00
_cell.angle_gamma   90.00
#
_symmetry.space_group_name_H-M   'P 1'
#
loop_
_entity.id
_entity.type
_entity.pdbx_description
1 polymer ?
#
loop_
_entity_poly.entity_id
_entity_poly.type
_entity_poly.pdbx_seq_one_letter_code
_entity_poly.pdbx_strand_id
1 'polypeptide(L)'
;MRSRVRAAWIVVGGAFTAAVVVAMALAVLTDIRVQPDGDLLRSSSEYGPVGPTTEITTYAYETSTPMIIVRTIGNVEVKLVAGTPGRLSIKRTLTWREEGRRFEESWRDGRTLDVATSCETGCRAEYVLGVPPGVGVMAGGPADLMPCPRPVDAEVECLPPERVPAPTPGRGR
;
A
#
# COMPACT_ATOMS: atom_id res chain seq x y z
N MET A 1 -40.60 24.66 -27.98
CA MET A 1 -40.38 23.26 -27.50
C MET A 1 -38.91 22.83 -27.36
N ARG A 2 -37.90 23.66 -27.69
CA ARG A 2 -36.47 23.24 -27.67
C ARG A 2 -35.72 23.38 -26.33
N SER A 3 -36.26 24.07 -25.30
CA SER A 3 -35.54 24.28 -24.03
C SER A 3 -35.71 23.15 -23.00
N ARG A 4 -36.88 22.50 -22.96
CA ARG A 4 -37.16 21.42 -21.99
C ARG A 4 -36.32 20.15 -22.26
N VAL A 5 -35.96 19.90 -23.52
CA VAL A 5 -35.13 18.74 -23.92
C VAL A 5 -33.66 18.92 -23.47
N ARG A 6 -33.14 20.16 -23.49
CA ARG A 6 -31.78 20.46 -23.03
C ARG A 6 -31.64 20.37 -21.50
N ALA A 7 -32.67 20.79 -20.76
CA ALA A 7 -32.68 20.68 -19.31
C ALA A 7 -32.74 19.22 -18.83
N ALA A 8 -33.54 18.38 -19.51
CA ALA A 8 -33.64 16.95 -19.19
C ALA A 8 -32.29 16.22 -19.38
N TRP A 9 -31.53 16.56 -20.41
CA TRP A 9 -30.23 15.93 -20.67
C TRP A 9 -29.17 16.26 -19.61
N ILE A 10 -29.18 17.48 -19.07
CA ILE A 10 -28.23 17.90 -18.02
C ILE A 10 -28.53 17.18 -16.70
N VAL A 11 -29.81 17.01 -16.36
CA VAL A 11 -30.22 16.29 -15.14
C VAL A 11 -29.87 14.81 -15.23
N VAL A 12 -30.09 14.18 -16.39
CA VAL A 12 -29.72 12.77 -16.62
C VAL A 12 -28.20 12.57 -16.61
N GLY A 13 -27.45 13.48 -17.25
CA GLY A 13 -25.99 13.45 -17.22
C GLY A 13 -25.43 13.58 -15.81
N GLY A 14 -25.91 14.54 -15.02
CA GLY A 14 -25.47 14.74 -13.64
C GLY A 14 -25.81 13.55 -12.71
N ALA A 15 -27.01 12.98 -12.86
CA ALA A 15 -27.42 11.80 -12.10
C ALA A 15 -26.57 10.56 -12.43
N PHE A 16 -26.20 10.38 -13.70
CA PHE A 16 -25.34 9.28 -14.12
C PHE A 16 -23.92 9.43 -13.54
N THR A 17 -23.34 10.63 -13.56
CA THR A 17 -22.03 10.87 -12.97
C THR A 17 -22.04 10.63 -11.46
N ALA A 18 -23.08 11.07 -10.76
CA ALA A 18 -23.26 10.81 -9.33
C ALA A 18 -23.37 9.30 -9.05
N ALA A 19 -24.14 8.56 -9.85
CA ALA A 19 -24.27 7.11 -9.72
C ALA A 19 -22.95 6.37 -9.95
N VAL A 20 -22.14 6.79 -10.93
CA VAL A 20 -20.81 6.22 -11.19
C VAL A 20 -19.85 6.49 -10.03
N VAL A 21 -19.85 7.71 -9.48
CA VAL A 21 -19.02 8.06 -8.31
C VAL A 21 -19.45 7.25 -7.08
N VAL A 22 -20.76 7.09 -6.86
CA VAL A 22 -21.28 6.26 -5.76
C VAL A 22 -20.94 4.78 -5.97
N ALA A 23 -21.07 4.25 -7.19
CA ALA A 23 -20.70 2.87 -7.49
C ALA A 23 -19.20 2.61 -7.30
N MET A 24 -18.34 3.55 -7.68
CA MET A 24 -16.89 3.45 -7.42
C MET A 24 -16.57 3.56 -5.93
N ALA A 25 -17.25 4.43 -5.19
CA ALA A 25 -17.10 4.53 -3.73
C ALA A 25 -17.57 3.24 -3.02
N LEU A 26 -18.63 2.59 -3.52
CA LEU A 26 -19.10 1.31 -3.01
C LEU A 26 -18.18 0.14 -3.41
N ALA A 27 -17.60 0.16 -4.61
CA ALA A 27 -16.65 -0.87 -5.04
C ALA A 27 -15.37 -0.87 -4.15
N VAL A 28 -14.96 0.30 -3.66
CA VAL A 28 -13.89 0.44 -2.66
C VAL A 28 -14.29 -0.15 -1.30
N LEU A 29 -15.59 -0.17 -0.96
CA LEU A 29 -16.10 -0.78 0.27
C LEU A 29 -16.27 -2.31 0.18
N THR A 30 -16.31 -2.90 -1.02
CA THR A 30 -16.60 -4.34 -1.17
C THR A 30 -15.38 -5.26 -1.12
N ASP A 31 -14.14 -4.76 -1.19
CA ASP A 31 -12.92 -5.56 -0.97
C ASP A 31 -12.31 -5.28 0.43
N ILE A 32 -13.19 -5.12 1.43
CA ILE A 32 -12.80 -5.12 2.84
C ILE A 32 -12.65 -6.56 3.28
N ARG A 33 -11.41 -6.97 3.54
CA ARG A 33 -11.13 -8.27 4.14
C ARG A 33 -11.04 -8.06 5.64
N VAL A 34 -11.91 -8.73 6.39
CA VAL A 34 -11.74 -8.86 7.83
C VAL A 34 -10.38 -9.51 8.04
N GLN A 35 -9.47 -8.83 8.75
CA GLN A 35 -8.22 -9.46 9.19
C GLN A 35 -8.63 -10.59 10.13
N PRO A 36 -8.48 -11.87 9.75
CA PRO A 36 -8.86 -12.95 10.64
C PRO A 36 -7.90 -12.90 11.84
N ASP A 37 -8.44 -12.94 13.06
CA ASP A 37 -7.72 -12.97 14.34
C ASP A 37 -6.89 -14.26 14.55
N GLY A 38 -6.41 -14.90 13.47
CA GLY A 38 -5.65 -16.13 13.49
C GLY A 38 -4.52 -16.13 12.47
N ASP A 39 -3.50 -16.94 12.75
CA ASP A 39 -2.31 -17.27 11.94
C ASP A 39 -2.65 -17.92 10.58
N LEU A 40 -3.57 -17.34 9.83
CA LEU A 40 -3.78 -17.70 8.44
C LEU A 40 -2.65 -17.05 7.65
N LEU A 41 -1.56 -17.81 7.54
CA LEU A 41 -0.50 -17.62 6.56
C LEU A 41 -1.14 -17.44 5.18
N ARG A 42 -1.47 -16.20 4.81
CA ARG A 42 -1.74 -15.85 3.41
C ARG A 42 -0.40 -15.84 2.70
N SER A 43 0.16 -17.03 2.50
CA SER A 43 1.40 -17.25 1.77
C SER A 43 1.10 -17.19 0.28
N SER A 44 1.24 -16.02 -0.33
CA SER A 44 1.31 -15.95 -1.80
C SER A 44 2.75 -16.20 -2.21
N SER A 45 3.07 -17.43 -2.62
CA SER A 45 4.29 -17.75 -3.36
C SER A 45 3.96 -17.78 -4.85
N GLU A 46 4.27 -16.70 -5.56
CA GLU A 46 3.93 -16.59 -6.98
C GLU A 46 5.19 -16.62 -7.85
N TYR A 47 5.20 -17.57 -8.79
CA TYR A 47 6.14 -17.58 -9.91
C TYR A 47 5.46 -16.82 -11.05
N GLY A 48 5.98 -15.65 -11.40
CA GLY A 48 5.33 -14.80 -12.38
C GLY A 48 5.67 -15.13 -13.85
N PRO A 49 4.93 -14.56 -14.82
CA PRO A 49 5.11 -14.76 -16.26
C PRO A 49 6.48 -14.32 -16.80
N VAL A 50 6.98 -14.96 -17.86
CA VAL A 50 8.27 -14.65 -18.51
C VAL A 50 8.28 -13.20 -19.06
N GLY A 51 9.25 -12.39 -18.62
CA GLY A 51 9.45 -11.00 -19.08
C GLY A 51 9.08 -9.90 -18.07
N PRO A 52 9.35 -8.62 -18.40
CA PRO A 52 9.12 -7.50 -17.50
C PRO A 52 7.62 -7.33 -17.23
N THR A 53 7.24 -7.35 -15.96
CA THR A 53 5.84 -7.31 -15.54
C THR A 53 5.68 -6.41 -14.32
N THR A 54 4.58 -5.65 -14.29
CA THR A 54 4.16 -4.90 -13.10
C THR A 54 2.79 -5.38 -12.65
N GLU A 55 2.68 -5.72 -11.37
CA GLU A 55 1.42 -6.09 -10.73
C GLU A 55 1.10 -5.07 -9.64
N ILE A 56 -0.14 -4.59 -9.60
CA ILE A 56 -0.63 -3.69 -8.57
C ILE A 56 -1.79 -4.37 -7.85
N THR A 57 -1.70 -4.44 -6.53
CA THR A 57 -2.78 -4.98 -5.69
C THR A 57 -3.08 -4.03 -4.56
N THR A 58 -4.37 -3.87 -4.24
CA THR A 58 -4.82 -3.05 -3.12
C THR A 58 -5.63 -3.91 -2.15
N TYR A 59 -5.39 -3.73 -0.86
CA TYR A 59 -6.09 -4.42 0.23
C TYR A 59 -6.56 -3.40 1.26
N ALA A 60 -7.67 -3.68 1.93
CA ALA A 60 -8.13 -2.96 3.10
C ALA A 60 -8.51 -3.94 4.20
N TYR A 61 -8.03 -3.68 5.40
CA TYR A 61 -8.23 -4.48 6.60
C TYR A 61 -8.82 -3.62 7.70
N GLU A 62 -9.77 -4.17 8.45
CA GLU A 62 -10.13 -3.62 9.75
C GLU A 62 -9.03 -3.96 10.75
N THR A 63 -8.63 -2.98 11.56
CA THR A 63 -7.55 -3.18 12.52
C THR A 63 -7.80 -2.40 13.81
N SER A 64 -7.55 -3.07 14.93
CA SER A 64 -7.57 -2.50 16.28
C SER A 64 -6.21 -2.55 16.96
N THR A 65 -5.18 -3.10 16.30
CA THR A 65 -3.84 -3.17 16.87
C THR A 65 -3.23 -1.77 16.96
N PRO A 66 -2.57 -1.42 18.08
CA PRO A 66 -1.88 -0.15 18.21
C PRO A 66 -0.58 -0.07 17.41
N MET A 67 -0.13 -1.19 16.83
CA MET A 67 1.16 -1.29 16.12
C MET A 67 1.06 -2.26 14.93
N ILE A 68 1.62 -1.85 13.80
CA ILE A 68 1.87 -2.70 12.62
C ILE A 68 3.37 -2.88 12.43
N ILE A 69 3.79 -4.10 12.08
CA ILE A 69 5.19 -4.44 11.84
C ILE A 69 5.32 -4.93 10.39
N VAL A 70 6.21 -4.33 9.61
CA VAL A 70 6.51 -4.73 8.23
C VAL A 70 7.95 -5.25 8.18
N ARG A 71 8.10 -6.58 8.16
CA ARG A 71 9.40 -7.23 8.02
C ARG A 71 9.71 -7.46 6.55
N THR A 72 10.86 -6.96 6.09
CA THR A 72 11.21 -7.00 4.67
C THR A 72 12.50 -7.78 4.42
N ILE A 73 12.52 -8.56 3.34
CA ILE A 73 13.73 -9.22 2.82
C ILE A 73 13.83 -8.92 1.32
N GLY A 74 15.01 -8.49 0.88
CA GLY A 74 15.25 -8.09 -0.51
C GLY A 74 14.91 -6.62 -0.79
N ASN A 75 14.59 -6.31 -2.05
CA ASN A 75 14.35 -4.94 -2.52
C ASN A 75 12.88 -4.55 -2.30
N VAL A 76 12.56 -4.18 -1.06
CA VAL A 76 11.20 -3.77 -0.65
C VAL A 76 11.24 -2.36 -0.09
N GLU A 77 10.38 -1.49 -0.63
CA GLU A 77 10.19 -0.12 -0.20
C GLU A 77 8.85 0.00 0.53
N VAL A 78 8.85 0.70 1.67
CA VAL A 78 7.64 0.89 2.50
C VAL A 78 7.40 2.37 2.68
N LYS A 79 6.22 2.82 2.29
CA LYS A 79 5.73 4.20 2.38
C LYS A 79 4.46 4.23 3.20
N LEU A 80 4.28 5.29 3.96
CA LEU A 80 3.12 5.50 4.81
C LEU A 80 2.37 6.74 4.34
N VAL A 81 1.04 6.64 4.30
CA VAL A 81 0.12 7.76 4.11
C VAL A 81 -0.89 7.79 5.24
N ALA A 82 -1.51 8.94 5.46
CA ALA A 82 -2.59 9.06 6.44
C ALA A 82 -3.76 8.15 6.04
N GLY A 83 -4.20 7.30 6.97
CA GLY A 83 -5.29 6.36 6.79
C GLY A 83 -6.60 6.81 7.45
N THR A 84 -7.59 5.93 7.40
CA THR A 84 -8.90 6.13 8.02
C THR A 84 -8.93 5.46 9.40
N PRO A 85 -9.61 6.02 10.42
CA PRO A 85 -9.79 5.36 11.72
C PRO A 85 -10.28 3.90 11.58
N GLY A 86 -9.63 2.99 12.29
CA GLY A 86 -9.98 1.56 12.32
C GLY A 86 -9.68 0.76 11.05
N ARG A 87 -9.05 1.37 10.03
CA ARG A 87 -8.81 0.72 8.73
C ARG A 87 -7.38 0.90 8.23
N LEU A 88 -6.66 -0.22 8.09
CA LEU A 88 -5.38 -0.29 7.42
C LEU A 88 -5.60 -0.54 5.93
N SER A 89 -5.15 0.37 5.07
CA SER A 89 -5.10 0.13 3.62
C SER A 89 -3.68 -0.17 3.18
N ILE A 90 -3.52 -1.03 2.19
CA ILE A 90 -2.22 -1.43 1.65
C ILE A 90 -2.32 -1.47 0.14
N LYS A 91 -1.48 -0.68 -0.52
CA LYS A 91 -1.25 -0.79 -1.96
C LYS A 91 0.13 -1.38 -2.18
N ARG A 92 0.19 -2.53 -2.85
CA ARG A 92 1.40 -3.21 -3.25
C ARG A 92 1.62 -3.02 -4.75
N THR A 93 2.85 -2.72 -5.13
CA THR A 93 3.31 -2.74 -6.53
C THR A 93 4.52 -3.66 -6.64
N LEU A 94 4.40 -4.72 -7.42
CA LEU A 94 5.49 -5.66 -7.70
C LEU A 94 6.00 -5.40 -9.11
N THR A 95 7.31 -5.21 -9.24
CA THR A 95 7.97 -5.06 -10.53
C THR A 95 8.99 -6.17 -10.71
N TRP A 96 8.90 -6.84 -11.85
CA TRP A 96 9.77 -7.95 -12.26
C TRP A 96 10.48 -7.57 -13.55
N ARG A 97 11.77 -7.88 -13.69
CA ARG A 97 12.52 -7.68 -14.94
C ARG A 97 13.04 -8.98 -15.56
N GLU A 98 13.23 -10.02 -14.76
CA GLU A 98 13.87 -11.28 -15.19
C GLU A 98 13.08 -12.52 -14.72
N GLU A 99 13.51 -13.68 -15.22
CA GLU A 99 13.02 -15.00 -14.81
C GLU A 99 13.61 -15.41 -13.43
N GLY A 100 13.14 -16.53 -12.86
CA GLY A 100 13.69 -17.05 -11.59
C GLY A 100 13.30 -16.25 -10.33
N ARG A 101 12.24 -15.44 -10.42
CA ARG A 101 11.78 -14.61 -9.30
C ARG A 101 10.94 -15.37 -8.29
N ARG A 102 11.06 -14.94 -7.03
CA ARG A 102 10.26 -15.41 -5.91
C ARG A 102 9.72 -14.21 -5.15
N PHE A 103 8.43 -14.27 -4.88
CA PHE A 103 7.73 -13.37 -3.97
C PHE A 103 7.13 -14.20 -2.85
N GLU A 104 7.26 -13.73 -1.62
CA GLU A 104 6.52 -14.26 -0.48
C GLU A 104 5.94 -13.10 0.32
N GLU A 105 4.67 -13.24 0.68
CA GLU A 105 3.97 -12.35 1.59
C GLU A 105 3.28 -13.24 2.62
N SER A 106 3.29 -12.85 3.89
CA SER A 106 2.47 -13.52 4.90
C SER A 106 2.10 -12.56 6.03
N TRP A 107 0.94 -12.83 6.64
CA TRP A 107 0.49 -12.14 7.85
C TRP A 107 0.62 -13.08 9.05
N ARG A 108 1.14 -12.53 10.16
CA ARG A 108 1.26 -13.22 11.44
C ARG A 108 0.71 -12.37 12.57
N ASP A 109 0.11 -13.02 13.56
CA ASP A 109 -0.38 -12.40 14.79
C ASP A 109 -1.33 -11.20 14.57
N GLY A 110 -2.01 -11.14 13.41
CA GLY A 110 -2.90 -10.03 13.04
C GLY A 110 -2.24 -8.65 12.88
N ARG A 111 -0.90 -8.54 12.94
CA ARG A 111 -0.21 -7.24 12.94
C ARG A 111 1.13 -7.21 12.21
N THR A 112 1.72 -8.38 11.95
CA THR A 112 3.02 -8.47 11.32
C THR A 112 2.86 -8.92 9.87
N LEU A 113 3.30 -8.07 8.95
CA LEU A 113 3.40 -8.35 7.53
C LEU A 113 4.85 -8.73 7.22
N ASP A 114 5.08 -9.97 6.83
CA ASP A 114 6.38 -10.44 6.35
C ASP A 114 6.38 -10.46 4.82
N VAL A 115 7.36 -9.79 4.22
CA VAL A 115 7.51 -9.65 2.78
C VAL A 115 8.92 -10.05 2.39
N ALA A 116 9.05 -10.94 1.42
CA ALA A 116 10.32 -11.30 0.82
C ALA A 116 10.24 -11.21 -0.70
N THR A 117 11.25 -10.58 -1.30
CA THR A 117 11.49 -10.59 -2.74
C THR A 117 12.87 -11.17 -3.02
N SER A 118 12.99 -12.03 -4.04
CA SER A 118 14.25 -12.64 -4.45
C SER A 118 14.31 -12.81 -5.95
N CYS A 119 15.35 -12.28 -6.60
CA CYS A 119 15.76 -12.60 -7.97
C CYS A 119 17.18 -12.07 -8.24
N GLU A 120 17.75 -12.41 -9.41
CA GLU A 120 19.10 -11.98 -9.81
C GLU A 120 19.18 -10.45 -9.97
N THR A 121 18.35 -9.85 -10.82
CA THR A 121 18.26 -8.38 -10.91
C THR A 121 16.84 -7.86 -11.16
N GLY A 122 16.60 -6.62 -10.73
CA GLY A 122 15.45 -5.85 -11.18
C GLY A 122 14.09 -6.21 -10.57
N CYS A 123 14.05 -7.01 -9.51
CA CYS A 123 12.83 -7.17 -8.71
C CYS A 123 12.72 -6.06 -7.68
N ARG A 124 11.51 -5.54 -7.54
CA ARG A 124 11.17 -4.55 -6.52
C ARG A 124 9.74 -4.77 -6.06
N ALA A 125 9.52 -4.64 -4.76
CA ALA A 125 8.20 -4.45 -4.20
C ALA A 125 8.10 -3.06 -3.56
N GLU A 126 7.02 -2.34 -3.85
CA GLU A 126 6.71 -1.06 -3.22
C GLU A 126 5.38 -1.20 -2.49
N TYR A 127 5.36 -0.83 -1.21
CA TYR A 127 4.18 -0.86 -0.35
C TYR A 127 3.83 0.55 0.08
N VAL A 128 2.56 0.94 -0.10
CA VAL A 128 2.00 2.17 0.45
C VAL A 128 0.92 1.80 1.46
N LEU A 129 1.16 2.07 2.74
CA LEU A 129 0.25 1.76 3.84
C LEU A 129 -0.52 3.03 4.24
N GLY A 130 -1.85 2.99 4.15
CA GLY A 130 -2.71 3.98 4.79
C GLY A 130 -2.94 3.60 6.24
N VAL A 131 -2.28 4.31 7.15
CA VAL A 131 -2.21 3.95 8.56
C VAL A 131 -3.29 4.68 9.36
N PRO A 132 -4.14 4.00 10.15
CA PRO A 132 -5.10 4.66 11.01
C PRO A 132 -4.42 5.62 12.00
N PRO A 133 -5.08 6.74 12.36
CA PRO A 133 -4.57 7.62 13.39
C PRO A 133 -4.37 6.86 14.72
N GLY A 134 -3.24 7.13 15.38
CA GLY A 134 -2.87 6.51 16.65
C GLY A 134 -2.12 5.18 16.53
N VAL A 135 -2.07 4.56 15.35
CA VAL A 135 -1.33 3.32 15.11
C VAL A 135 0.13 3.62 14.79
N GLY A 136 1.05 2.92 15.46
CA GLY A 136 2.48 2.96 15.15
C GLY A 136 2.84 1.99 14.02
N VAL A 137 3.91 2.29 13.28
CA VAL A 137 4.47 1.37 12.28
C VAL A 137 5.95 1.17 12.55
N MET A 138 6.39 -0.09 12.50
CA MET A 138 7.79 -0.45 12.39
C MET A 138 8.03 -1.12 11.04
N ALA A 139 9.14 -0.78 10.38
CA ALA A 139 9.53 -1.42 9.13
C ALA A 139 11.04 -1.68 9.12
N GLY A 140 11.48 -2.67 8.35
CA GLY A 140 12.90 -3.00 8.21
C GLY A 140 13.11 -4.49 8.05
N GLY A 141 14.36 -4.91 7.94
CA GLY A 141 14.69 -6.33 7.90
C GLY A 141 14.51 -7.03 9.25
N PRO A 142 14.74 -8.36 9.29
CA PRO A 142 14.51 -9.17 10.49
C PRO A 142 15.34 -8.75 11.72
N ALA A 143 16.48 -8.08 11.52
CA ALA A 143 17.41 -7.67 12.57
C ALA A 143 17.43 -6.16 12.82
N ASP A 144 16.75 -5.37 11.98
CA ASP A 144 16.90 -3.92 11.85
C ASP A 144 15.54 -3.21 11.73
N LEU A 145 14.54 -3.73 12.44
CA LEU A 145 13.24 -3.07 12.57
C LEU A 145 13.40 -1.70 13.22
N MET A 146 12.85 -0.67 12.57
CA MET A 146 12.88 0.71 13.05
C MET A 146 11.49 1.35 13.00
N PRO A 147 11.20 2.28 13.92
CA PRO A 147 9.95 3.02 13.89
C PRO A 147 9.90 3.92 12.67
N CYS A 148 8.78 3.87 11.94
CA CYS A 148 8.54 4.80 10.86
C CYS A 148 7.95 6.12 11.38
N PRO A 149 8.30 7.26 10.76
CA PRO A 149 7.64 8.54 11.04
C PRO A 149 6.14 8.45 10.74
N ARG A 150 5.32 9.10 11.56
CA ARG A 150 3.86 9.13 11.33
C ARG A 150 3.53 10.03 10.14
N PRO A 151 2.68 9.58 9.19
CA PRO A 151 2.20 10.45 8.13
C PRO A 151 1.13 11.38 8.71
N VAL A 152 1.47 12.67 8.88
CA VAL A 152 0.52 13.67 9.41
C VAL A 152 -0.34 14.25 8.29
N ASP A 153 0.25 14.53 7.12
CA ASP A 153 -0.45 15.09 5.94
C ASP A 153 0.16 14.71 4.58
N ALA A 154 1.26 13.94 4.55
CA ALA A 154 1.98 13.58 3.33
C ALA A 154 2.46 12.12 3.36
N GLU A 155 2.78 11.58 2.18
CA GLU A 155 3.46 10.29 2.06
C GLU A 155 4.86 10.38 2.67
N VAL A 156 5.22 9.42 3.52
CA VAL A 156 6.54 9.34 4.14
C VAL A 156 7.14 7.95 3.93
N GLU A 157 8.39 7.89 3.49
CA GLU A 157 9.11 6.64 3.31
C GLU A 157 9.71 6.17 4.64
N CYS A 158 9.58 4.88 4.93
CA CYS A 158 10.25 4.22 6.05
C CYS A 158 11.71 3.95 5.68
N LEU A 159 12.57 4.94 5.84
CA LEU A 159 14.00 4.83 5.52
C LEU A 159 14.86 4.59 6.75
N PRO A 160 15.94 3.81 6.63
CA PRO A 160 17.05 3.83 7.57
C PRO A 160 17.59 5.26 7.77
N PRO A 161 17.96 5.66 9.00
CA PRO A 161 18.43 7.01 9.28
C PRO A 161 19.66 7.43 8.47
N GLU A 162 20.41 6.49 7.88
CA GLU A 162 21.58 6.77 7.02
C GLU A 162 21.25 7.23 5.59
N ARG A 163 19.99 7.15 5.14
CA ARG A 163 19.57 7.62 3.79
C ARG A 163 18.85 8.96 3.80
N VAL A 164 19.00 9.77 4.84
CA VAL A 164 18.66 11.20 4.76
C VAL A 164 19.81 11.88 4.00
N PRO A 165 19.61 12.37 2.75
CA PRO A 165 20.65 13.14 2.09
C PRO A 165 21.00 14.33 2.98
N ALA A 166 22.28 14.43 3.36
CA ALA A 166 22.76 15.56 4.14
C ALA A 166 22.35 16.86 3.45
N PRO A 167 21.88 17.88 4.18
CA PRO A 167 21.58 19.17 3.59
C PRO A 167 22.83 19.67 2.87
N THR A 168 22.73 19.87 1.56
CA THR A 168 23.78 20.44 0.73
C THR A 168 24.30 21.69 1.43
N PRO A 169 25.59 21.77 1.83
CA PRO A 169 26.10 22.98 2.44
C PRO A 169 25.94 24.11 1.42
N GLY A 170 25.09 25.07 1.76
CA GLY A 170 24.88 26.28 0.98
C GLY A 170 26.23 26.93 0.73
N ARG A 171 26.64 26.98 -0.53
CA ARG A 171 27.87 27.65 -0.96
C ARG A 171 27.68 29.14 -0.72
N GLY A 172 28.09 29.60 0.45
CA GLY A 172 28.19 31.00 0.78
C GLY A 172 29.39 31.62 0.06
N ARG A 173 29.08 32.66 -0.71
CA ARG A 173 29.94 33.61 -1.46
C ARG A 173 30.51 33.12 -2.79
#